data_AF-A0A2J0LCD7-F1
#
_entry.id   AF-A0A2J0LCD7-F1
#
_cell.length_a   1.000
_cell.length_b   1.000
_cell.length_c   1.000
_cell.angle_alpha   90.00
_cell.angle_beta   90.00
_cell.angle_gamma   90.00
#
_symmetry.space_group_name_H-M   'P 1'
#
loop_
_entity.id
_entity.type
_entity.pdbx_description
1 polymer ?
#
loop_
_entity_poly.entity_id
_entity_poly.type
_entity_poly.pdbx_seq_one_letter_code
_entity_poly.pdbx_strand_id
1 'polypeptide(L)' 'MMIYTCGPNAMMAAVQKFAKEKGLRGEAACEEVMACALGACLGCSIKTTKGFRTVCYDGPVFDLQDVIFQHH' A
#
# COMPACT_ATOMS: atom_id res chain seq x y z
N MET A 1 -12.76 -6.92 -13.66
CA MET A 1 -11.28 -6.96 -13.82
C MET A 1 -10.67 -6.40 -12.54
N MET A 2 -9.62 -7.04 -12.03
CA MET A 2 -8.94 -6.64 -10.79
C MET A 2 -7.46 -6.47 -11.07
N ILE A 3 -6.86 -5.41 -10.52
CA ILE A 3 -5.44 -5.10 -10.67
C ILE A 3 -4.70 -5.52 -9.40
N TYR A 4 -3.60 -6.23 -9.55
CA TYR A 4 -2.67 -6.53 -8.46
C TYR A 4 -1.33 -5.88 -8.78
N THR A 5 -0.73 -5.22 -7.81
CA THR A 5 0.55 -4.54 -8.00
C THR A 5 1.45 -4.71 -6.78
N CYS A 6 2.75 -4.80 -7.05
CA CYS A 6 3.82 -4.76 -6.07
C CYS A 6 5.02 -4.08 -6.74
N GLY A 7 5.85 -3.38 -5.96
CA GLY A 7 7.04 -2.70 -6.49
C GLY A 7 7.21 -1.29 -5.92
N PRO A 8 8.03 -0.43 -6.54
CA PRO A 8 8.32 0.89 -5.99
C PRO A 8 7.07 1.76 -5.84
N ASN A 9 7.02 2.60 -4.80
CA ASN A 9 5.89 3.50 -4.52
C ASN A 9 5.50 4.36 -5.74
N ALA A 10 6.47 4.85 -6.51
CA ALA A 10 6.20 5.61 -7.74
C ALA A 10 5.45 4.78 -8.81
N MET A 11 5.80 3.50 -8.95
CA MET A 11 5.12 2.59 -9.87
C MET A 11 3.70 2.28 -9.40
N MET A 12 3.54 1.96 -8.11
CA MET A 12 2.22 1.68 -7.53
C MET A 12 1.30 2.92 -7.58
N ALA A 13 1.84 4.13 -7.40
CA ALA A 13 1.10 5.38 -7.57
C ALA A 13 0.60 5.57 -9.01
N ALA A 14 1.42 5.25 -10.02
CA ALA A 14 1.01 5.29 -11.42
C ALA A 14 -0.10 4.25 -11.71
N VAL A 15 0.02 3.04 -11.16
CA VAL A 15 -1.00 2.00 -11.29
C VAL A 15 -2.30 2.40 -10.57
N GLN A 16 -2.22 3.01 -9.38
CA GLN A 16 -3.37 3.55 -8.65
C GLN A 16 -4.12 4.59 -9.49
N LYS A 17 -3.40 5.52 -10.12
CA LYS A 17 -3.98 6.52 -11.02
C LYS A 17 -4.68 5.88 -12.20
N PHE A 18 -4.03 4.94 -12.88
CA PHE A 18 -4.62 4.19 -14.00
C PHE A 18 -5.89 3.43 -13.58
N ALA A 19 -5.84 2.74 -12.45
CA ALA A 19 -6.98 2.00 -11.90
C ALA A 19 -8.16 2.94 -11.61
N LYS A 20 -7.88 4.11 -11.04
CA LYS A 20 -8.89 5.13 -10.73
C LYS A 20 -9.54 5.71 -11.99
N GLU A 21 -8.75 6.05 -13.01
CA GLU A 21 -9.26 6.57 -14.30
C GLU A 21 -10.14 5.56 -15.03
N LYS A 22 -9.86 4.25 -14.87
CA LYS A 22 -10.63 3.17 -15.49
C LYS A 22 -11.75 2.62 -14.61
N GLY A 23 -11.94 3.13 -13.39
CA GLY A 23 -12.92 2.61 -12.43
C GLY A 23 -12.67 1.16 -12.03
N LEU A 24 -11.40 0.73 -12.02
CA LEU A 24 -10.98 -0.63 -11.70
C LEU A 24 -10.63 -0.75 -10.21
N ARG A 25 -11.03 -1.88 -9.62
CA ARG A 25 -10.61 -2.28 -8.28
C ARG A 25 -9.19 -2.85 -8.35
N GLY A 26 -8.43 -2.69 -7.27
CA GLY A 26 -7.13 -3.32 -7.17
C GLY A 26 -6.60 -3.44 -5.76
N GLU A 27 -5.53 -4.21 -5.65
CA GLU A 27 -4.80 -4.46 -4.41
C GLU A 27 -3.32 -4.15 -4.63
N ALA A 28 -2.68 -3.57 -3.60
CA ALA A 28 -1.27 -3.27 -3.57
C ALA A 28 -0.61 -4.08 -2.45
N ALA A 29 0.41 -4.87 -2.79
CA ALA A 29 1.31 -5.44 -1.80
C ALA A 29 2.38 -4.40 -1.48
N CYS A 30 2.25 -3.78 -0.30
CA CYS A 30 3.19 -2.77 0.17
C CYS A 30 4.37 -3.42 0.87
N GLU A 31 5.56 -2.88 0.63
CA GLU A 31 6.80 -3.28 1.29
C GLU A 31 7.32 -2.08 2.09
N GLU A 32 7.74 -2.32 3.33
CA GLU A 32 8.37 -1.34 4.19
C GLU A 32 9.44 -2.01 5.04
N VAL A 33 10.35 -1.21 5.61
CA VAL A 33 11.40 -1.76 6.48
C VAL A 33 10.76 -2.32 7.75
N MET A 34 10.88 -3.64 7.93
CA MET A 34 10.35 -4.35 9.09
C MET A 34 11.49 -4.69 10.06
N ALA A 35 11.41 -4.16 11.28
CA ALA A 35 12.33 -4.53 12.36
C ALA A 35 11.80 -5.74 13.16
N CYS A 36 10.60 -5.62 13.75
CA CYS A 36 10.06 -6.68 14.62
C CYS A 36 9.14 -7.68 13.91
N ALA A 37 8.48 -7.28 12.80
CA ALA A 37 7.46 -8.07 12.08
C ALA A 37 6.30 -8.64 12.94
N LEU A 38 6.04 -8.04 14.11
CA LEU A 38 5.03 -8.51 15.08
C LEU A 38 3.97 -7.45 15.42
N GLY A 39 3.98 -6.31 14.70
CA GLY A 39 3.11 -5.16 14.99
C GLY A 39 3.52 -4.32 16.20
N ALA A 40 4.57 -4.70 16.94
CA ALA A 40 4.96 -4.04 18.18
C ALA A 40 5.78 -2.75 17.98
N CYS A 41 6.72 -2.73 17.03
CA CYS A 41 7.64 -1.60 16.86
C CYS A 41 7.08 -0.45 16.01
N LEU A 42 5.98 -0.68 15.27
CA LEU A 42 5.34 0.28 14.36
C LEU A 42 6.24 0.87 13.25
N GLY A 43 7.47 0.35 13.09
CA GLY A 43 8.43 0.84 12.11
C GLY A 43 8.02 0.63 10.65
N CYS A 44 7.19 -0.37 10.38
CA CYS A 44 6.62 -0.63 9.05
C CYS A 44 5.25 0.04 8.85
N SER A 45 5.06 1.23 9.40
CA SER A 45 3.78 1.95 9.26
C SER A 45 3.70 2.67 7.92
N ILE A 46 2.56 2.50 7.24
CA ILE A 46 2.22 3.17 6.00
C ILE A 46 1.00 4.06 6.21
N LYS A 47 0.90 5.11 5.39
CA LYS A 47 -0.22 6.04 5.44
C LYS A 47 -1.36 5.55 4.54
N THR A 48 -2.56 5.45 5.09
CA THR A 48 -3.78 5.10 4.36
C THR A 48 -4.86 6.16 4.57
N THR A 49 -5.94 6.10 3.78
CA THR A 49 -7.15 6.91 3.96
C THR A 49 -7.82 6.70 5.32
N LYS A 50 -7.53 5.57 5.99
CA LYS A 50 -8.06 5.18 7.30
C LYS A 50 -7.09 5.45 8.46
N GLY A 51 -6.03 6.23 8.20
CA GLY A 51 -4.96 6.51 9.16
C GLY A 51 -3.71 5.67 8.90
N PHE A 52 -2.80 5.62 9.88
CA PHE A 52 -1.59 4.81 9.78
C PHE A 52 -1.91 3.34 10.06
N ARG A 53 -1.41 2.45 9.20
CA ARG A 53 -1.55 1.00 9.32
C ARG A 53 -0.19 0.34 9.17
N THR A 54 0.01 -0.83 9.76
CA THR A 54 1.31 -1.51 9.78
C THR A 54 1.38 -2.62 8.73
N VAL A 55 2.41 -2.62 7.88
CA VAL A 55 2.53 -3.63 6.82
C VAL A 55 2.61 -5.05 7.38
N CYS A 56 3.31 -5.26 8.50
CA CYS A 56 3.49 -6.60 9.08
C CYS A 56 2.26 -7.18 9.80
N TYR A 57 1.29 -6.37 10.21
CA TYR A 57 0.12 -6.83 10.98
C TYR A 57 -1.21 -6.48 10.30
N ASP A 58 -1.35 -5.27 9.75
CA ASP A 58 -2.52 -4.84 8.98
C ASP A 58 -2.48 -5.24 7.50
N GLY A 59 -1.27 -5.45 6.96
CA GLY A 59 -1.00 -5.76 5.56
C GLY A 59 -0.61 -7.23 5.33
N PRO A 60 0.30 -7.53 4.38
CA PRO A 60 1.00 -6.59 3.48
C PRO A 60 0.16 -6.12 2.29
N VAL A 61 -1.02 -6.72 2.10
CA VAL A 61 -1.93 -6.41 1.00
C VAL A 61 -2.98 -5.41 1.46
N PHE A 62 -3.10 -4.32 0.71
CA PHE A 62 -4.04 -3.23 0.97
C PHE A 62 -4.88 -2.93 -0.27
N ASP A 63 -6.06 -2.33 -0.09
CA ASP A 63 -6.82 -1.80 -1.22
C ASP A 63 -5.98 -0.72 -1.92
N LEU A 64 -5.83 -0.84 -3.24
CA LEU A 64 -5.01 0.05 -4.05
C LEU A 64 -5.46 1.52 -3.92
N GLN A 65 -6.73 1.80 -3.64
CA GLN A 65 -7.27 3.15 -3.47
C GLN A 65 -7.17 3.67 -2.03
N ASP A 66 -6.87 2.81 -1.06
CA ASP A 66 -6.71 3.21 0.34
C ASP A 66 -5.28 3.67 0.67
N VAL A 67 -4.26 3.21 -0.06
CA VAL A 67 -2.85 3.52 0.23
C VAL A 67 -2.46 4.90 -0.32
N ILE A 68 -1.79 5.71 0.49
CA ILE A 68 -1.25 7.01 0.07
C ILE A 68 0.24 6.82 -0.26
N PHE A 69 0.53 6.56 -1.52
CA PHE A 69 1.92 6.47 -2.01
C PHE A 69 2.55 7.87 -2.06
N GLN A 70 3.52 8.12 -1.18
CA GLN A 70 4.28 9.38 -1.18
C GLN A 70 5.52 9.24 -2.08
N HIS A 71 5.74 10.25 -2.92
CA HIS A 71 7.01 10.44 -3.62
C HIS A 71 7.99 11.09 -2.64
N HIS A 72 8.94 10.31 -2.14
CA HIS A 72 10.15 10.85 -1.54
C HIS A 72 11.29 10.79 -2.55
#